data_AF-A0A841ELQ9-F1
#
_entry.id   AF-A0A841ELQ9-F1
#
_cell.length_a   1.000
_cell.length_b   1.000
_cell.length_c   1.000
_cell.angle_alpha   90.00
_cell.angle_beta   90.00
_cell.angle_gamma   90.00
#
_symmetry.space_group_name_H-M   'P 1'
#
loop_
_entity.id
_entity.type
_entity.pdbx_description
1 polymer ?
#
loop_
_entity_poly.entity_id
_entity_poly.type
_entity_poly.pdbx_seq_one_letter_code
_entity_poly.pdbx_strand_id
1 'polypeptide(L)'
;MTAIPYAQLGPGGHDPHGCLNHRFGAVWRIRCDLSPDGQYWIADRYERAPADAAAHGVCDRHAGWMRPAELWRWLQEEETAWHRWNTGQPPTTD
;
A
#
# COMPACT_ATOMS: atom_id res chain seq x y z
N MET A 1 9.34 11.54 17.49
CA MET A 1 10.20 11.18 16.35
C MET A 1 9.66 11.88 15.12
N THR A 2 10.37 12.88 14.61
CA THR A 2 9.97 13.66 13.43
C THR A 2 10.36 12.85 12.19
N ALA A 3 9.39 12.37 11.42
CA ALA A 3 9.68 11.67 10.17
C ALA A 3 10.35 12.63 9.19
N ILE A 4 11.50 12.25 8.63
CA ILE A 4 12.16 13.02 7.58
C ILE A 4 11.24 12.97 6.35
N PRO A 5 10.83 14.12 5.79
CA PRO A 5 10.03 14.11 4.57
C PRO A 5 10.85 13.50 3.43
N TYR A 6 10.26 12.55 2.69
CA TYR A 6 10.92 11.82 1.59
C TYR A 6 11.62 12.72 0.59
N ALA A 7 11.11 13.93 0.35
CA ALA A 7 11.75 14.93 -0.51
C ALA A 7 13.19 15.32 -0.10
N GLN A 8 13.66 14.94 1.10
CA GLN A 8 15.03 15.15 1.56
C GLN A 8 15.94 13.93 1.38
N LEU A 9 15.40 12.78 0.99
CA LEU A 9 16.19 11.61 0.64
C LEU A 9 16.61 11.78 -0.84
N GLY A 10 17.88 11.50 -1.16
CA GLY A 10 18.37 11.61 -2.54
C GLY A 10 17.62 10.69 -3.52
N PRO A 11 17.87 10.80 -4.83
CA PRO A 11 17.22 9.95 -5.83
C PRO A 11 17.49 8.46 -5.55
N GLY A 12 16.46 7.62 -5.73
CA GLY A 12 16.51 6.18 -5.44
C GLY A 12 15.28 5.66 -4.70
N GLY A 13 15.21 4.34 -4.53
CA GLY A 13 14.15 3.66 -3.81
C GLY A 13 14.41 3.65 -2.31
N HIS A 14 13.50 4.24 -1.53
CA HIS A 14 13.57 4.31 -0.08
C HIS A 14 12.41 3.56 0.55
N ASP A 15 12.70 2.80 1.61
CA ASP A 15 11.66 2.22 2.45
C ASP A 15 11.02 3.33 3.28
N PRO A 16 9.68 3.39 3.34
CA PRO A 16 9.07 4.46 4.06
C PRO A 16 9.14 4.28 5.57
N HIS A 17 9.98 5.07 6.24
CA HIS A 17 9.90 5.30 7.67
C HIS A 17 8.65 6.12 8.03
N GLY A 18 7.74 5.55 8.85
CA GLY A 18 6.55 6.24 9.36
C GLY A 18 5.32 5.35 9.53
N CYS A 19 4.13 5.98 9.57
CA CYS A 19 2.85 5.32 9.85
C CYS A 19 2.45 4.27 8.81
N LEU A 20 2.87 4.42 7.53
CA LEU A 20 2.55 3.48 6.46
C LEU A 20 3.19 2.11 6.71
N ASN A 21 4.51 2.07 6.87
CA ASN A 21 5.23 0.82 7.11
C ASN A 21 4.89 0.23 8.49
N HIS A 22 4.64 1.06 9.50
CA HIS A 22 4.20 0.57 10.80
C HIS A 22 2.82 -0.14 10.74
N ARG A 23 1.88 0.37 9.94
CA ARG A 23 0.53 -0.21 9.83
C ARG A 23 0.45 -1.36 8.85
N PHE A 24 1.06 -1.21 7.67
CA PHE A 24 0.87 -2.12 6.54
C PHE A 24 2.11 -2.96 6.20
N GLY A 25 3.26 -2.67 6.81
CA GLY A 25 4.55 -3.29 6.51
C GLY A 25 4.67 -4.77 6.84
N ALA A 26 3.69 -5.36 7.54
CA ALA A 26 3.62 -6.80 7.76
C ALA A 26 3.10 -7.57 6.54
N VAL A 27 2.29 -6.92 5.69
CA VAL A 27 1.62 -7.54 4.54
C VAL A 27 2.18 -7.00 3.22
N TRP A 28 2.61 -5.74 3.24
CA TRP A 28 3.05 -5.01 2.06
C TRP A 28 4.49 -4.56 2.20
N ARG A 29 5.29 -4.79 1.16
CA ARG A 29 6.51 -4.05 0.91
C ARG A 29 6.14 -2.73 0.23
N ILE A 30 6.33 -1.62 0.93
CA ILE A 30 6.07 -0.29 0.40
C ILE A 30 7.40 0.36 0.07
N ARG A 31 7.51 1.01 -1.09
CA ARG A 31 8.72 1.73 -1.53
C ARG A 31 8.35 3.10 -2.07
N CYS A 32 9.24 4.07 -1.91
CA CYS A 32 9.15 5.36 -2.58
C CYS A 32 10.39 5.55 -3.46
N ASP A 33 10.19 5.56 -4.77
CA ASP A 33 11.21 5.94 -5.74
C ASP A 33 11.16 7.45 -5.95
N LEU A 34 12.24 8.11 -5.56
CA LEU A 34 12.40 9.55 -5.74
C LEU A 34 13.08 9.83 -7.07
N SER A 35 12.38 10.57 -7.92
CA SER A 35 12.87 11.07 -9.20
C SER A 35 12.90 12.61 -9.20
N PRO A 36 13.69 13.25 -10.07
CA PRO A 36 13.66 14.71 -10.25
C PRO A 36 12.27 15.25 -10.57
N ASP A 37 11.43 14.45 -11.24
CA ASP A 37 10.08 14.80 -11.67
C ASP A 37 9.01 14.54 -10.59
N GLY A 38 9.39 13.94 -9.46
CA GLY A 38 8.49 13.70 -8.33
C GLY A 38 8.73 12.38 -7.60
N GLN A 39 7.80 12.06 -6.72
CA GLN A 39 7.83 10.84 -5.89
C GLN A 39 6.91 9.79 -6.48
N TYR A 40 7.40 8.57 -6.62
CA TYR A 40 6.61 7.43 -7.09
C TYR A 40 6.56 6.38 -5.98
N TRP A 41 5.36 6.03 -5.56
CA TRP A 41 5.10 5.15 -4.44
C TRP A 41 4.64 3.81 -4.94
N ILE A 42 5.20 2.72 -4.46
CA ILE A 42 4.87 1.36 -4.89
C ILE A 42 4.51 0.54 -3.65
N ALA A 43 3.46 -0.29 -3.76
CA ALA A 43 3.14 -1.30 -2.77
C ALA A 43 3.07 -2.69 -3.42
N ASP A 44 3.85 -3.61 -2.87
CA ASP A 44 3.95 -4.99 -3.31
C ASP A 44 3.52 -5.91 -2.15
N ARG A 45 2.61 -6.84 -2.37
CA ARG A 45 2.21 -7.79 -1.33
C ARG A 45 3.31 -8.85 -1.15
N TYR A 46 3.67 -9.18 0.09
CA TYR A 46 4.68 -10.23 0.33
C TYR A 46 4.19 -11.62 -0.08
N GLU A 47 2.91 -11.88 0.20
CA GLU A 47 2.27 -13.15 -0.10
C GLU A 47 1.06 -12.92 -1.00
N ARG A 48 0.85 -13.85 -1.93
CA ARG A 48 -0.30 -13.82 -2.81
C ARG A 48 -1.60 -13.89 -2.01
N ALA A 49 -2.54 -13.02 -2.33
CA ALA A 49 -3.91 -13.09 -1.84
C ALA A 49 -4.55 -14.44 -2.23
N PRO A 50 -5.39 -15.01 -1.35
CA PRO A 50 -6.20 -16.17 -1.67
C PRO A 50 -7.09 -15.92 -2.88
N ALA A 51 -7.29 -16.93 -3.72
CA ALA A 51 -8.03 -16.79 -4.97
C ALA A 51 -9.51 -16.40 -4.76
N ASP A 52 -10.10 -16.83 -3.64
CA ASP A 52 -11.46 -16.51 -3.21
C ASP A 52 -11.58 -15.09 -2.61
N ALA A 53 -10.48 -14.51 -2.11
CA ALA A 53 -10.45 -13.15 -1.58
C ALA A 53 -10.64 -12.08 -2.66
N ALA A 54 -10.33 -12.40 -3.92
CA ALA A 54 -10.56 -11.52 -5.06
C ALA A 54 -12.03 -11.11 -5.22
N ALA A 55 -12.97 -12.00 -4.86
CA ALA A 55 -14.40 -11.70 -4.87
C ALA A 55 -14.79 -10.58 -3.90
N HIS A 56 -13.98 -10.34 -2.86
CA HIS A 56 -14.17 -9.30 -1.85
C HIS A 56 -13.39 -8.01 -2.12
N GLY A 57 -12.68 -7.97 -3.27
CA GLY A 57 -11.86 -6.84 -3.70
C GLY A 57 -10.41 -6.89 -3.23
N VAL A 58 -9.95 -8.00 -2.64
CA VAL A 58 -8.54 -8.15 -2.25
C VAL A 58 -7.69 -8.40 -3.49
N CYS A 59 -6.62 -7.63 -3.64
CA CYS A 59 -5.76 -7.73 -4.82
C CYS A 59 -4.31 -8.10 -4.47
N ASP A 60 -3.64 -8.79 -5.38
CA ASP A 60 -2.18 -9.00 -5.38
C ASP A 60 -1.40 -7.75 -5.85
N ARG A 61 -2.13 -6.68 -6.19
CA ARG A 61 -1.69 -5.78 -7.25
C ARG A 61 -0.53 -4.89 -6.82
N HIS A 62 0.52 -4.96 -7.64
CA HIS A 62 1.55 -3.93 -7.82
C HIS A 62 0.93 -2.70 -8.49
N ALA A 63 0.76 -1.62 -7.75
CA ALA A 63 0.37 -0.33 -8.31
C ALA A 63 1.34 0.74 -7.83
N GLY A 64 1.47 1.78 -8.65
CA GLY A 64 2.34 2.90 -8.35
C GLY A 64 1.60 4.23 -8.39
N TRP A 65 1.87 5.08 -7.39
CA TRP A 65 1.16 6.34 -7.16
C TRP A 65 2.11 7.52 -7.10
N MET A 66 1.73 8.64 -7.72
CA MET A 66 2.51 9.88 -7.65
C MET A 66 2.31 10.63 -6.33
N ARG A 67 1.30 10.23 -5.53
CA ARG A 67 0.92 10.88 -4.28
C ARG A 67 0.79 9.86 -3.14
N PRO A 68 1.41 10.11 -1.97
CA PRO A 68 1.33 9.18 -0.83
C PRO A 68 -0.09 9.04 -0.27
N ALA A 69 -0.94 10.06 -0.43
CA ALA A 69 -2.34 10.02 0.01
C ALA A 69 -3.18 9.01 -0.80
N GLU A 70 -2.87 8.81 -2.08
CA GLU A 70 -3.57 7.84 -2.94
C GLU A 70 -3.17 6.42 -2.58
N LEU A 71 -1.87 6.18 -2.36
CA LEU A 71 -1.37 4.93 -1.79
C LEU A 71 -2.05 4.62 -0.45
N TRP A 72 -2.10 5.61 0.46
CA TRP A 72 -2.70 5.44 1.78
C TRP A 72 -4.18 5.03 1.70
N ARG A 73 -4.96 5.74 0.86
CA ARG A 73 -6.38 5.42 0.66
C ARG A 73 -6.56 4.01 0.11
N TRP A 74 -5.76 3.63 -0.88
CA TRP A 74 -5.83 2.30 -1.47
C TRP A 74 -5.47 1.20 -0.45
N LEU A 75 -4.43 1.37 0.38
CA LEU A 75 -4.08 0.41 1.43
C LEU A 75 -5.19 0.25 2.48
N GLN A 76 -5.94 1.32 2.79
CA GLN A 76 -7.12 1.23 3.67
C GLN A 76 -8.27 0.46 3.02
N GLU A 77 -8.49 0.64 1.72
CA GLU A 77 -9.48 -0.12 0.96
C GLU A 77 -9.12 -1.61 0.91
N GLU A 78 -7.85 -1.96 0.68
CA GLU A 78 -7.33 -3.33 0.73
C GLU A 78 -7.46 -3.95 2.13
N GLU A 79 -7.11 -3.22 3.21
CA GLU A 79 -7.30 -3.69 4.59
C GLU A 79 -8.78 -3.95 4.90
N THR A 80 -9.67 -3.09 4.40
CA THR A 80 -11.12 -3.27 4.55
C THR A 80 -11.62 -4.48 3.79
N ALA A 81 -11.18 -4.66 2.54
CA ALA A 81 -11.50 -5.83 1.72
C ALA A 81 -11.00 -7.12 2.37
N TRP A 82 -9.77 -7.11 2.89
CA TRP A 82 -9.18 -8.23 3.61
C TRP A 82 -9.97 -8.58 4.87
N HIS A 83 -10.35 -7.58 5.66
CA HIS A 83 -11.17 -7.78 6.85
C HIS A 83 -12.52 -8.40 6.48
N ARG A 84 -13.18 -7.92 5.43
CA ARG A 84 -14.46 -8.49 4.96
C ARG A 84 -14.34 -9.95 4.56
N TRP A 85 -13.31 -10.31 3.78
CA TRP A 85 -13.08 -11.69 3.41
C TRP A 85 -12.83 -12.56 4.65
N ASN A 86 -11.98 -12.09 5.57
CA ASN A 86 -11.63 -12.84 6.79
C ASN A 86 -12.81 -12.99 7.77
N THR A 87 -13.78 -12.07 7.76
CA THR A 87 -15.00 -12.13 8.58
C THR A 87 -16.20 -12.73 7.85
N GLY A 88 -16.07 -13.13 6.58
CA GLY A 88 -17.16 -13.67 5.77
C GLY A 88 -18.24 -12.64 5.39
N GLN A 89 -17.93 -11.34 5.46
CA GLN A 89 -18.85 -10.30 5.01
C GLN A 89 -18.98 -10.29 3.48
N PRO A 90 -20.19 -10.11 2.93
CA PRO A 90 -20.39 -10.06 1.49
C PRO A 90 -19.61 -8.90 0.85
N PRO A 91 -19.19 -9.02 -0.42
CA PRO A 91 -18.57 -7.92 -1.14
C PRO A 91 -19.52 -6.73 -1.26
N THR A 92 -18.97 -5.51 -1.26
CA THR A 92 -19.74 -4.32 -1.67
C THR A 92 -19.99 -4.43 -3.16
N THR A 93 -21.25 -4.67 -3.53
CA THR A 93 -21.76 -4.44 -4.88
C THR A 93 -21.93 -2.94 -5.05
N ASP A 94 -21.10 -2.32 -5.88
CA ASP A 94 -21.38 -1.01 -6.49
C ASP A 94 -22.08 -1.24 -7.84
#